data_AF-A0A1Y1VC29-F1
#
_entry.id   AF-A0A1Y1VC29-F1
#
_cell.length_a   1.000
_cell.length_b   1.000
_cell.length_c   1.000
_cell.angle_alpha   90.00
_cell.angle_beta   90.00
_cell.angle_gamma   90.00
#
_symmetry.space_group_name_H-M   'P 1'
#
loop_
_entity.id
_entity.type
_entity.pdbx_description
1 polymer ?
#
loop_
_entity_poly.entity_id
_entity_poly.type
_entity_poly.pdbx_seq_one_letter_code
_entity_poly.pdbx_strand_id
1 'polypeptide(L)'
;MKVSILIDDEDLQSVKVTQEEKIIDLKKKLSKIVNLSVDEIILIYNGNTIQEDNKTLNDLSISNDDIIQLIRSPKNPQVIPQQNNNYEALRLSLKSNKYKLNEIIRKFPQLESVIDNPKAFEDELKKIEREIQERKRKELEEIQYINENPFDIEAQRKIENAIKKENINRNYEYALEHHPEFFGDITMLYINCKMNNHPLKAFVDTGAQKTISK
;
A
#
# COMPACT_ATOMS: atom_id res chain seq x y z
N MET A 1 -18.81 11.93 -15.20
CA MET A 1 -18.00 11.95 -13.97
C MET A 1 -16.59 11.42 -14.28
N LYS A 2 -15.67 11.58 -13.33
CA LYS A 2 -14.34 10.97 -13.35
C LYS A 2 -14.23 10.02 -12.18
N VAL A 3 -13.54 8.91 -12.40
CA VAL A 3 -13.11 7.99 -11.33
C VAL A 3 -11.61 7.83 -11.42
N SER A 4 -10.97 7.68 -10.27
CA SER A 4 -9.53 7.46 -10.16
C SER A 4 -9.25 5.97 -10.05
N ILE A 5 -8.37 5.46 -10.90
CA ILE A 5 -8.05 4.03 -10.94
C ILE A 5 -6.65 3.85 -10.39
N LEU A 6 -6.53 3.14 -9.28
CA LEU A 6 -5.24 2.79 -8.67
C LEU A 6 -4.77 1.45 -9.25
N ILE A 7 -3.66 1.45 -9.99
CA ILE A 7 -3.10 0.30 -10.68
C ILE A 7 -1.86 -0.18 -9.91
N ASP A 8 -1.86 -1.47 -9.54
CA ASP A 8 -0.72 -2.14 -8.88
C ASP A 8 -0.16 -1.39 -7.65
N ASP A 9 -1.03 -0.65 -6.93
CA ASP A 9 -0.72 0.17 -5.73
C ASP A 9 0.26 1.34 -5.93
N GLU A 10 0.66 1.65 -7.17
CA GLU A 10 1.67 2.68 -7.47
C GLU A 10 1.15 3.78 -8.40
N ASP A 11 0.30 3.45 -9.38
CA ASP A 11 -0.13 4.38 -10.42
C ASP A 11 -1.60 4.78 -10.30
N LEU A 12 -1.89 6.09 -10.19
CA LEU A 12 -3.25 6.61 -10.16
C LEU A 12 -3.64 7.25 -11.50
N GLN A 13 -4.67 6.72 -12.16
CA GLN A 13 -5.12 7.19 -13.47
C GLN A 13 -6.58 7.61 -13.47
N SER A 14 -6.86 8.84 -13.86
CA SER A 14 -8.25 9.32 -13.96
C SER A 14 -8.92 8.88 -15.26
N VAL A 15 -10.07 8.22 -15.15
CA VAL A 15 -10.87 7.75 -16.28
C VAL A 15 -12.23 8.45 -16.29
N LYS A 16 -12.64 8.95 -17.47
CA LYS A 16 -13.97 9.55 -17.66
C LYS A 16 -15.02 8.46 -17.88
N VAL A 17 -16.06 8.48 -17.04
CA VAL A 17 -17.18 7.52 -17.05
C VAL A 17 -18.53 8.23 -16.85
N THR A 18 -19.62 7.54 -17.18
CA THR A 18 -21.00 7.99 -16.86
C THR A 18 -21.60 7.12 -15.75
N GLN A 19 -22.47 7.67 -14.91
CA GLN A 19 -23.06 6.91 -13.78
C GLN A 19 -23.87 5.68 -14.22
N GLU A 20 -24.46 5.74 -15.40
CA GLU A 20 -25.22 4.66 -16.04
C GLU A 20 -24.31 3.62 -16.74
N GLU A 21 -23.00 3.86 -16.77
CA GLU A 21 -22.05 2.96 -17.42
C GLU A 21 -21.92 1.67 -16.59
N LYS A 22 -21.99 0.54 -17.28
CA LYS A 22 -21.82 -0.78 -16.65
C LYS A 22 -20.36 -1.03 -16.33
N ILE A 23 -20.13 -1.83 -15.30
CA ILE A 23 -18.79 -2.25 -14.90
C ILE A 23 -18.03 -2.95 -16.04
N ILE A 24 -18.73 -3.75 -16.87
CA ILE A 24 -18.10 -4.38 -18.04
C ILE A 24 -17.52 -3.38 -19.03
N ASP A 25 -18.16 -2.22 -19.21
CA ASP A 25 -17.72 -1.21 -20.17
C ASP A 25 -16.55 -0.38 -19.60
N LEU A 26 -16.54 -0.16 -18.29
CA LEU A 26 -15.37 0.34 -17.58
C LEU A 26 -14.18 -0.62 -17.72
N LYS A 27 -14.36 -1.93 -17.49
CA LYS A 27 -13.30 -2.93 -17.69
C LYS A 27 -12.76 -2.95 -19.13
N LYS A 28 -13.61 -2.78 -20.15
CA LYS A 28 -13.18 -2.65 -21.56
C LYS A 28 -12.40 -1.37 -21.85
N LYS A 29 -12.67 -0.27 -21.14
CA LYS A 29 -11.85 0.94 -21.24
C LYS A 29 -10.47 0.70 -20.62
N LEU A 30 -10.45 0.08 -19.45
CA LEU A 30 -9.22 -0.24 -18.72
C LEU A 30 -8.35 -1.27 -19.44
N SER A 31 -8.96 -2.26 -20.10
CA SER A 31 -8.26 -3.27 -20.89
C SER A 31 -7.37 -2.65 -21.99
N LYS A 32 -7.83 -1.57 -22.63
CA LYS A 32 -7.07 -0.84 -23.64
C LYS A 32 -5.93 0.00 -23.04
N ILE A 33 -6.11 0.48 -21.81
CA ILE A 33 -5.13 1.33 -21.13
C ILE A 33 -3.98 0.48 -20.58
N VAL A 34 -4.30 -0.62 -19.91
CA VAL A 34 -3.32 -1.50 -19.24
C VAL A 34 -2.83 -2.62 -20.16
N ASN A 35 -3.39 -2.73 -21.37
CA ASN A 35 -3.08 -3.77 -22.36
C ASN A 35 -3.27 -5.21 -21.81
N LEU A 36 -4.40 -5.44 -21.14
CA LEU A 36 -4.81 -6.71 -20.54
C LEU A 36 -6.16 -7.16 -21.11
N SER A 37 -6.52 -8.43 -21.04
CA SER A 37 -7.89 -8.86 -21.36
C SER A 37 -8.87 -8.43 -20.27
N VAL A 38 -10.16 -8.32 -20.61
CA VAL A 38 -11.21 -7.94 -19.64
C VAL A 38 -11.28 -8.94 -18.47
N ASP A 39 -11.05 -10.22 -18.75
CA ASP A 39 -11.04 -11.30 -17.75
C ASP A 39 -9.82 -11.25 -16.82
N GLU A 40 -8.77 -10.53 -17.23
CA GLU A 40 -7.57 -10.28 -16.43
C GLU A 40 -7.74 -9.08 -15.48
N ILE A 41 -8.91 -8.41 -15.46
CA ILE A 41 -9.12 -7.17 -14.69
C ILE A 41 -10.12 -7.43 -13.55
N ILE A 42 -9.60 -7.37 -12.32
CA ILE A 42 -10.38 -7.36 -11.09
C ILE A 42 -10.44 -5.93 -10.58
N LEU A 43 -11.64 -5.44 -10.28
CA LEU A 43 -11.84 -4.12 -9.70
C LEU A 43 -12.26 -4.27 -8.24
N ILE A 44 -11.64 -3.50 -7.35
CA ILE A 44 -11.98 -3.42 -5.94
C ILE A 44 -12.41 -1.98 -5.63
N TYR A 45 -13.55 -1.84 -4.95
CA TYR A 45 -14.07 -0.57 -4.48
C TYR A 45 -14.48 -0.71 -3.01
N ASN A 46 -13.99 0.19 -2.15
CA ASN A 46 -14.17 0.15 -0.69
C ASN A 46 -13.84 -1.23 -0.07
N GLY A 47 -12.77 -1.86 -0.54
CA GLY A 47 -12.31 -3.18 -0.06
C GLY A 47 -13.11 -4.37 -0.59
N ASN A 48 -14.18 -4.14 -1.37
CA ASN A 48 -15.00 -5.21 -1.95
C ASN A 48 -14.70 -5.40 -3.43
N THR A 49 -14.46 -6.64 -3.82
CA THR A 49 -14.32 -7.02 -5.24
C THR A 49 -15.64 -6.85 -5.97
N ILE A 50 -15.64 -6.08 -7.06
CA ILE A 50 -16.79 -5.90 -7.93
C ILE A 50 -16.94 -7.15 -8.81
N GLN A 51 -17.88 -8.02 -8.45
CA GLN A 51 -18.14 -9.28 -9.16
C GLN A 51 -19.18 -9.15 -10.28
N GLU A 52 -20.07 -8.16 -10.18
CA GLU A 52 -21.24 -8.05 -11.06
C GLU A 52 -20.98 -7.06 -12.20
N ASP A 53 -20.60 -7.62 -13.35
CA ASP A 53 -20.27 -6.86 -14.55
C ASP A 53 -21.45 -6.10 -15.19
N ASN A 54 -22.68 -6.49 -14.83
CA ASN A 54 -23.92 -5.92 -15.36
C ASN A 54 -24.46 -4.73 -14.57
N LYS A 55 -23.98 -4.49 -13.34
CA LYS A 55 -24.37 -3.34 -12.52
C LYS A 55 -23.76 -2.06 -13.06
N THR A 56 -24.47 -0.95 -12.85
CA THR A 56 -23.97 0.38 -13.16
C THR A 56 -23.08 0.90 -12.03
N LEU A 57 -22.26 1.90 -12.33
CA LEU A 57 -21.48 2.61 -11.31
C LEU A 57 -22.39 3.21 -10.23
N ASN A 58 -23.59 3.67 -10.60
CA ASN A 58 -24.58 4.18 -9.66
C ASN A 58 -25.15 3.10 -8.73
N ASP A 59 -25.38 1.88 -9.23
CA ASP A 59 -25.88 0.76 -8.41
C ASP A 59 -24.86 0.32 -7.34
N LEU A 60 -23.57 0.63 -7.58
CA LEU A 60 -22.47 0.34 -6.67
C LEU A 60 -22.09 1.55 -5.81
N SER A 61 -22.88 2.63 -5.86
CA SER A 61 -22.65 3.88 -5.13
C SER A 61 -21.27 4.48 -5.42
N ILE A 62 -20.77 4.31 -6.65
CA ILE A 62 -19.52 4.91 -7.12
C ILE A 62 -19.85 6.32 -7.65
N SER A 63 -19.23 7.31 -7.02
CA SER A 63 -19.38 8.73 -7.22
C SER A 63 -18.17 9.35 -7.91
N ASN A 64 -18.27 10.64 -8.22
CA ASN A 64 -17.20 11.39 -8.86
C ASN A 64 -15.96 11.50 -7.94
N ASP A 65 -14.78 11.27 -8.52
CA ASP A 65 -13.46 11.28 -7.87
C ASP A 65 -13.16 10.09 -6.94
N ASP A 66 -14.05 9.10 -6.88
CA ASP A 66 -13.80 7.86 -6.14
C ASP A 66 -12.63 7.06 -6.68
N ILE A 67 -11.97 6.34 -5.78
CA ILE A 67 -10.82 5.49 -6.09
C ILE A 67 -11.28 4.04 -6.25
N ILE A 68 -11.00 3.45 -7.40
CA ILE A 68 -11.20 2.03 -7.69
C ILE A 68 -9.84 1.41 -7.90
N GLN A 69 -9.54 0.35 -7.15
CA GLN A 69 -8.28 -0.37 -7.28
C GLN A 69 -8.41 -1.42 -8.39
N LEU A 70 -7.43 -1.49 -9.27
CA LEU A 70 -7.32 -2.49 -10.33
C LEU A 70 -6.27 -3.51 -9.93
N ILE A 71 -6.69 -4.77 -9.89
CA ILE A 71 -5.80 -5.92 -9.67
C ILE A 71 -5.85 -6.82 -10.90
N ARG A 72 -4.68 -7.31 -11.30
CA ARG A 72 -4.54 -8.24 -12.43
C ARG A 72 -4.92 -9.66 -11.98
N SER A 73 -5.93 -10.25 -12.62
CA SER A 73 -6.29 -11.66 -12.42
C SER A 73 -5.29 -12.56 -13.15
N PRO A 74 -4.72 -13.59 -12.50
CA PRO A 74 -3.97 -14.63 -13.20
C PRO A 74 -4.91 -15.43 -14.13
N LYS A 75 -4.44 -15.71 -15.34
CA LYS A 75 -5.21 -16.20 -16.52
C LYS A 75 -5.86 -17.60 -16.41
N ASN A 76 -6.21 -18.11 -15.23
CA ASN A 76 -6.85 -19.44 -15.07
C ASN A 76 -7.86 -19.50 -13.91
N PRO A 77 -9.19 -19.47 -14.18
CA PRO A 77 -10.23 -19.53 -13.14
C PRO A 77 -10.64 -20.94 -12.67
N GLN A 78 -10.00 -22.02 -13.16
CA GLN A 78 -10.28 -23.38 -12.68
C GLN A 78 -9.13 -23.95 -11.86
N VAL A 79 -8.96 -23.40 -10.67
CA VAL A 79 -8.25 -24.07 -9.58
C VAL A 79 -9.01 -23.74 -8.30
N ILE A 80 -9.93 -24.63 -7.90
CA ILE A 80 -10.09 -24.95 -6.46
C ILE A 80 -8.66 -25.01 -5.93
N PRO A 81 -8.21 -24.23 -4.92
CA PRO A 81 -6.79 -24.02 -4.63
C PRO A 81 -6.04 -25.33 -4.33
N GLN A 82 -5.69 -26.04 -5.40
CA GLN A 82 -4.64 -26.99 -5.53
C GLN A 82 -3.54 -26.21 -6.23
N GLN A 83 -2.79 -25.50 -5.39
CA GLN A 83 -1.36 -25.30 -5.51
C GLN A 83 -0.75 -25.85 -6.82
N ASN A 84 -0.86 -25.10 -7.91
CA ASN A 84 0.30 -24.97 -8.78
C ASN A 84 1.16 -23.87 -8.18
N ASN A 85 1.55 -24.08 -6.91
CA ASN A 85 2.58 -23.31 -6.26
C ASN A 85 3.87 -23.75 -6.95
N ASN A 86 4.16 -23.12 -8.08
CA ASN A 86 5.43 -23.30 -8.75
C ASN A 86 6.49 -22.54 -7.95
N TYR A 87 6.76 -23.03 -6.75
CA TYR A 87 7.75 -22.52 -5.83
C TYR A 87 9.12 -22.46 -6.50
N GLU A 88 9.36 -23.38 -7.44
CA GLU A 88 10.58 -23.39 -8.22
C GLU A 88 10.68 -22.20 -9.18
N ALA A 89 9.60 -21.84 -9.88
CA ALA A 89 9.57 -20.62 -10.70
C ALA A 89 9.73 -19.35 -9.85
N LEU A 90 9.12 -19.30 -8.66
CA LEU A 90 9.30 -18.20 -7.73
C LEU A 90 10.76 -18.12 -7.25
N ARG A 91 11.37 -19.25 -6.88
CA ARG A 91 12.77 -19.34 -6.47
C ARG A 91 13.71 -18.81 -7.56
N LEU A 92 13.52 -19.25 -8.80
CA LEU A 92 14.33 -18.82 -9.94
C LEU A 92 14.16 -17.32 -10.23
N SER A 93 12.94 -16.79 -10.11
CA SER A 93 12.65 -15.36 -10.25
C SER A 93 13.32 -14.51 -9.17
N LEU A 94 13.32 -15.00 -7.93
CA LEU A 94 14.04 -14.34 -6.83
C LEU A 94 15.55 -14.41 -7.02
N LYS A 95 16.09 -15.54 -7.47
CA LYS A 95 17.53 -15.67 -7.76
C LYS A 95 17.98 -14.76 -8.91
N SER A 96 17.13 -14.54 -9.91
CA SER A 96 17.45 -13.67 -11.04
C SER A 96 17.40 -12.18 -10.69
N ASN A 97 16.58 -11.79 -9.69
CA ASN A 97 16.44 -10.41 -9.25
C ASN A 97 16.93 -10.20 -7.81
N LYS A 98 18.19 -9.77 -7.68
CA LYS A 98 18.84 -9.50 -6.38
C LYS A 98 18.13 -8.43 -5.54
N TYR A 99 17.51 -7.44 -6.18
CA TYR A 99 16.79 -6.39 -5.45
C TYR A 99 15.54 -6.97 -4.77
N LYS A 100 14.72 -7.71 -5.53
CA LYS A 100 13.53 -8.39 -5.00
C LYS A 100 13.90 -9.42 -3.93
N LEU A 101 14.99 -10.16 -4.14
CA LEU A 101 15.48 -11.11 -3.14
C LEU A 101 15.82 -10.42 -1.81
N ASN A 102 16.54 -9.30 -1.84
CA ASN A 102 16.90 -8.56 -0.64
C ASN A 102 15.66 -8.01 0.10
N GLU A 103 14.63 -7.56 -0.63
CA GLU A 103 13.38 -7.11 -0.02
C GLU A 103 12.65 -8.27 0.67
N ILE A 104 12.57 -9.42 0.02
CA ILE A 104 11.93 -10.62 0.57
C ILE A 104 12.71 -11.15 1.77
N ILE A 105 14.04 -11.19 1.74
CA ILE A 105 14.87 -11.62 2.87
C ILE A 105 14.70 -10.69 4.07
N ARG A 106 14.56 -9.37 3.86
CA ARG A 106 14.27 -8.43 4.97
C ARG A 106 12.94 -8.74 5.67
N LYS A 107 11.92 -9.16 4.91
CA LYS A 107 10.59 -9.53 5.45
C LYS A 107 10.58 -10.95 6.02
N PHE A 108 11.31 -11.88 5.40
CA PHE A 108 11.37 -13.29 5.75
C PHE A 108 12.83 -13.78 5.77
N PRO A 109 13.59 -13.48 6.83
CA PRO A 109 15.02 -13.82 6.93
C PRO A 109 15.30 -15.32 6.78
N GLN A 110 14.35 -16.16 7.17
CA GLN A 110 14.41 -17.62 7.04
C GLN A 110 14.57 -18.11 5.59
N LEU A 111 14.21 -17.30 4.58
CA LEU A 111 14.33 -17.69 3.16
C LEU A 111 15.76 -17.62 2.62
N GLU A 112 16.65 -16.87 3.28
CA GLU A 112 18.04 -16.68 2.82
C GLU A 112 18.83 -17.99 2.81
N SER A 113 18.71 -18.81 3.86
CA SER A 113 19.46 -20.06 4.01
C SER A 113 18.94 -21.19 3.13
N VAL A 114 17.72 -21.07 2.58
CA VAL A 114 17.04 -22.12 1.82
C VAL A 114 16.93 -21.82 0.33
N ILE A 115 17.24 -20.59 -0.12
CA ILE A 115 17.07 -20.14 -1.53
C ILE A 115 17.80 -21.02 -2.56
N ASP A 116 18.92 -21.64 -2.17
CA ASP A 116 19.71 -22.49 -3.06
C ASP A 116 19.18 -23.92 -3.17
N ASN A 117 18.34 -24.37 -2.23
CA ASN A 117 17.76 -25.71 -2.20
C ASN A 117 16.26 -25.68 -2.58
N PRO A 118 15.88 -26.24 -3.75
CA PRO A 118 14.48 -26.28 -4.21
C PRO A 118 13.48 -26.78 -3.16
N LYS A 119 13.78 -27.91 -2.53
CA LYS A 119 12.86 -28.59 -1.62
C LYS A 119 12.75 -27.85 -0.29
N ALA A 120 13.88 -27.40 0.25
CA ALA A 120 13.88 -26.62 1.50
C ALA A 120 13.17 -25.27 1.32
N PHE A 121 13.34 -24.62 0.16
CA PHE A 121 12.64 -23.39 -0.17
C PHE A 121 11.11 -23.57 -0.24
N GLU A 122 10.66 -24.65 -0.89
CA GLU A 122 9.24 -25.01 -0.95
C GLU A 122 8.65 -25.26 0.45
N ASP A 123 9.33 -26.05 1.28
CA ASP A 123 8.84 -26.38 2.62
C ASP A 123 8.74 -25.12 3.51
N GLU A 124 9.72 -24.22 3.42
CA GLU A 124 9.70 -22.96 4.19
C GLU A 124 8.60 -22.01 3.68
N LEU A 125 8.39 -21.91 2.37
CA LEU A 125 7.30 -21.10 1.83
C LEU A 125 5.92 -21.64 2.24
N LYS A 126 5.72 -22.96 2.21
CA LYS A 126 4.47 -23.58 2.71
C LYS A 126 4.20 -23.22 4.16
N LYS A 127 5.25 -23.18 4.99
CA LYS A 127 5.13 -22.79 6.39
C LYS A 127 4.73 -21.32 6.52
N ILE A 128 5.41 -20.43 5.80
CA ILE A 128 5.08 -19.00 5.77
C ILE A 128 3.65 -18.77 5.30
N GLU A 129 3.21 -19.44 4.24
CA GLU A 129 1.84 -19.35 3.72
C GLU A 129 0.82 -19.76 4.76
N ARG A 130 1.03 -20.88 5.46
CA ARG A 130 0.15 -21.32 6.56
C ARG A 130 0.08 -20.29 7.67
N GLU A 131 1.21 -19.76 8.11
CA GLU A 131 1.25 -18.72 9.15
C GLU A 131 0.53 -17.43 8.72
N ILE A 132 0.64 -17.05 7.45
CA ILE A 132 -0.08 -15.88 6.89
C ILE A 132 -1.58 -16.17 6.85
N GLN A 133 -1.99 -17.36 6.39
CA GLN A 133 -3.40 -17.75 6.32
C GLN A 133 -4.04 -17.81 7.72
N GLU A 134 -3.36 -18.38 8.70
CA GLU A 134 -3.83 -18.41 10.08
C GLU A 134 -3.97 -17.02 10.69
N ARG A 135 -2.98 -16.13 10.43
CA ARG A 135 -3.05 -14.73 10.87
C ARG A 135 -4.25 -14.02 10.25
N LYS A 136 -4.42 -14.13 8.92
CA LYS A 136 -5.57 -13.55 8.21
C LYS A 136 -6.90 -14.08 8.73
N ARG A 137 -7.00 -15.39 9.00
CA ARG A 137 -8.22 -15.98 9.56
C ARG A 137 -8.56 -15.40 10.92
N LYS A 138 -7.58 -15.32 11.84
CA LYS A 138 -7.78 -14.73 13.17
C LYS A 138 -8.19 -13.26 13.10
N GLU A 139 -7.56 -12.51 12.21
CA GLU A 139 -7.89 -11.10 11.99
C GLU A 139 -9.32 -10.92 11.46
N LEU A 140 -9.75 -11.75 10.52
CA LEU A 140 -11.12 -11.75 10.02
C LEU A 140 -12.14 -12.13 11.10
N GLU A 141 -11.85 -13.15 11.91
CA GLU A 141 -12.68 -13.55 13.05
C GLU A 141 -12.79 -12.42 14.08
N GLU A 142 -11.70 -11.71 14.36
CA GLU A 142 -11.66 -10.56 15.27
C GLU A 142 -12.48 -9.38 14.73
N ILE A 143 -12.35 -9.06 13.44
CA ILE A 143 -13.15 -8.02 12.78
C ILE A 143 -14.63 -8.37 12.82
N GLN A 144 -14.99 -9.62 12.52
CA GLN A 144 -16.37 -10.10 12.60
C GLN A 144 -16.92 -9.97 14.01
N TYR A 145 -16.16 -10.40 15.02
CA TYR A 145 -16.55 -10.25 16.42
C TYR A 145 -16.81 -8.78 16.80
N ILE A 146 -15.93 -7.85 16.40
CA ILE A 146 -16.08 -6.41 16.65
C ILE A 146 -17.34 -5.87 15.96
N ASN A 147 -17.59 -6.26 14.71
CA ASN A 147 -18.74 -5.81 13.93
C ASN A 147 -20.08 -6.35 14.46
N GLU A 148 -20.10 -7.60 14.93
CA GLU A 148 -21.29 -8.24 15.51
C GLU A 148 -21.60 -7.70 16.92
N ASN A 149 -20.60 -7.15 17.62
CA ASN A 149 -20.72 -6.66 18.99
C ASN A 149 -20.29 -5.18 19.14
N PRO A 150 -20.95 -4.22 18.45
CA PRO A 150 -20.54 -2.82 18.42
C PRO A 150 -20.66 -2.09 19.78
N PHE A 151 -21.38 -2.68 20.74
CA PHE A 151 -21.57 -2.15 22.09
C PHE A 151 -20.74 -2.90 23.15
N ASP A 152 -19.92 -3.88 22.75
CA ASP A 152 -19.00 -4.54 23.65
C ASP A 152 -17.85 -3.60 24.04
N ILE A 153 -17.49 -3.60 25.32
CA ILE A 153 -16.49 -2.68 25.89
C ILE A 153 -15.10 -2.93 25.31
N GLU A 154 -14.73 -4.19 25.07
CA GLU A 154 -13.42 -4.53 24.50
C GLU A 154 -13.36 -4.20 23.00
N ALA A 155 -14.43 -4.44 22.27
CA ALA A 155 -14.55 -4.00 20.87
C ALA A 155 -14.44 -2.47 20.74
N GLN A 156 -15.15 -1.71 21.57
CA GLN A 156 -15.07 -0.24 21.60
C GLN A 156 -13.67 0.26 21.97
N ARG A 157 -13.02 -0.38 22.95
CA ARG A 157 -11.64 -0.04 23.35
C ARG A 157 -10.64 -0.26 22.21
N LYS A 158 -10.81 -1.32 21.42
CA LYS A 158 -9.98 -1.56 20.23
C LYS A 158 -10.18 -0.49 19.18
N ILE A 159 -11.43 -0.12 18.90
CA ILE A 159 -11.78 0.97 17.98
C ILE A 159 -11.18 2.30 18.47
N GLU A 160 -11.33 2.63 19.76
CA GLU A 160 -10.77 3.85 20.36
C GLU A 160 -9.25 3.89 20.22
N ASN A 161 -8.56 2.79 20.52
CA ASN A 161 -7.11 2.69 20.37
C ASN A 161 -6.66 2.86 18.91
N ALA A 162 -7.40 2.30 17.96
CA ALA A 162 -7.11 2.45 16.53
C ALA A 162 -7.24 3.91 16.09
N ILE A 163 -8.35 4.58 16.45
CA ILE A 163 -8.58 6.00 16.17
C ILE A 163 -7.50 6.87 16.81
N LYS A 164 -7.13 6.58 18.06
CA LYS A 164 -6.08 7.31 18.77
C LYS A 164 -4.73 7.18 18.06
N LYS A 165 -4.37 5.97 17.63
CA LYS A 165 -3.13 5.73 16.89
C LYS A 165 -3.14 6.44 15.54
N GLU A 166 -4.25 6.41 14.82
CA GLU A 166 -4.42 7.12 13.55
C GLU A 166 -4.28 8.64 13.74
N ASN A 167 -4.89 9.20 14.78
CA ASN A 167 -4.77 10.62 15.10
C ASN A 167 -3.32 11.02 15.45
N ILE A 168 -2.61 10.18 16.22
CA ILE A 168 -1.18 10.39 16.51
C ILE A 168 -0.38 10.39 15.20
N ASN A 169 -0.64 9.42 14.32
CA ASN A 169 0.08 9.31 13.05
C ASN A 169 -0.20 10.49 12.12
N ARG A 170 -1.47 10.90 11.98
CA ARG A 170 -1.86 12.07 11.19
C ARG A 170 -1.23 13.36 11.72
N ASN A 171 -1.20 13.52 13.04
CA ASN A 171 -0.53 14.67 13.66
C ASN A 171 0.99 14.63 13.43
N TYR A 172 1.59 13.44 13.48
CA TYR A 172 3.01 13.26 13.18
C TYR A 172 3.33 13.61 11.72
N GLU A 173 2.53 13.14 10.76
CA GLU A 173 2.66 13.49 9.34
C GLU A 173 2.49 15.00 9.10
N TYR A 174 1.48 15.62 9.71
CA TYR A 174 1.28 17.07 9.66
C TYR A 174 2.50 17.81 10.21
N ALA A 175 3.07 17.33 11.32
CA ALA A 175 4.23 17.96 11.93
C ALA A 175 5.51 17.76 11.09
N LEU A 176 5.65 16.64 10.37
CA LEU A 176 6.73 16.46 9.40
C LEU A 176 6.60 17.40 8.19
N GLU A 177 5.38 17.63 7.71
CA GLU A 177 5.11 18.51 6.55
C GLU A 177 5.31 19.99 6.88
N HIS A 178 4.73 20.45 7.99
CA HIS A 178 4.69 21.87 8.34
C HIS A 178 5.77 22.30 9.32
N HIS A 179 6.32 21.36 10.09
CA HIS A 179 7.33 21.63 11.11
C HIS A 179 8.48 20.61 11.14
N PRO A 180 9.16 20.36 10.01
CA PRO A 180 10.27 19.41 9.95
C PRO A 180 11.40 19.75 10.95
N GLU A 181 11.49 21.01 11.37
CA GLU A 181 12.48 21.51 12.34
C GLU A 181 12.36 20.90 13.74
N PHE A 182 11.24 20.25 14.10
CA PHE A 182 11.13 19.50 15.36
C PHE A 182 11.75 18.09 15.29
N PHE A 183 11.94 17.54 14.09
CA PHE A 183 12.30 16.13 13.90
C PHE A 183 13.65 15.94 13.22
N GLY A 184 14.28 16.99 12.68
CA GLY A 184 15.59 16.95 12.05
C GLY A 184 16.66 17.76 12.79
N ASP A 185 17.88 17.25 12.82
CA ASP A 185 19.07 18.01 13.24
C ASP A 185 19.52 18.93 12.10
N ILE A 186 19.40 20.24 12.29
CA ILE A 186 19.79 21.23 11.27
C ILE A 186 21.26 21.60 11.49
N THR A 187 22.10 21.32 10.50
CA THR A 187 23.51 21.73 10.52
C THR A 187 23.63 23.20 10.16
N MET A 188 24.19 24.00 11.07
CA MET A 188 24.33 25.43 10.92
C MET A 188 25.54 25.79 10.04
N LEU A 189 25.31 26.57 8.99
CA LEU A 189 26.37 27.04 8.08
C LEU A 189 26.84 28.45 8.46
N TYR A 190 28.16 28.60 8.56
CA TYR A 190 28.82 29.87 8.82
C TYR A 190 29.82 30.17 7.71
N ILE A 191 29.83 31.41 7.24
CA ILE A 191 30.76 31.90 6.21
C ILE A 191 31.61 33.04 6.75
N ASN A 192 32.91 33.02 6.44
CA ASN A 192 33.80 34.12 6.78
C ASN A 192 33.56 35.28 5.80
N CYS A 193 33.23 36.44 6.33
CA CYS A 193 32.90 37.66 5.59
C CYS A 193 33.83 38.80 5.99
N LYS A 194 33.91 39.85 5.16
CA LYS A 194 34.54 41.12 5.51
C LYS A 194 33.58 42.26 5.20
N MET A 195 33.32 43.10 6.19
CA MET A 195 32.57 44.35 6.01
C MET A 195 33.49 45.51 6.40
N ASN A 196 33.73 46.44 5.48
CA ASN A 196 34.67 47.56 5.69
C ASN A 196 36.04 47.11 6.22
N ASN A 197 36.65 46.09 5.59
CA ASN A 197 37.93 45.47 5.99
C ASN A 197 37.97 44.76 7.36
N HIS A 198 36.87 44.72 8.12
CA HIS A 198 36.80 43.94 9.36
C HIS A 198 36.29 42.52 9.08
N PRO A 199 37.03 41.46 9.47
CA PRO A 199 36.58 40.09 9.31
C PRO A 199 35.49 39.75 10.33
N LEU A 200 34.41 39.12 9.87
CA LEU A 200 33.29 38.64 10.70
C LEU A 200 32.80 37.28 10.21
N LYS A 201 32.16 36.49 11.07
CA LYS A 201 31.48 35.26 10.67
C LYS A 201 30.00 35.57 10.46
N ALA A 202 29.51 35.42 9.23
CA ALA A 202 28.09 35.54 8.96
C ALA A 202 27.43 34.16 9.08
N PHE A 203 26.24 34.17 9.65
CA PHE A 203 25.37 33.02 9.76
C PHE A 203 24.48 32.94 8.50
N VAL A 204 24.37 31.75 7.90
CA VAL A 204 23.48 31.51 6.76
C VAL A 204 22.14 31.03 7.29
N ASP A 205 21.15 31.93 7.33
CA ASP A 205 19.79 31.60 7.74
C ASP A 205 19.05 30.95 6.57
N THR A 206 18.83 29.64 6.67
CA THR A 206 18.04 28.89 5.68
C THR A 206 16.54 29.00 5.92
N GLY A 207 16.10 29.67 6.99
CA GLY A 207 14.70 29.72 7.42
C GLY A 207 14.17 28.37 7.92
N ALA A 208 15.00 27.33 7.94
CA ALA A 208 14.60 25.97 8.29
C ALA A 208 14.66 25.71 9.80
N GLN A 209 15.25 26.60 10.60
CA GLN A 209 15.42 26.40 12.05
C GLN A 209 14.57 27.38 12.85
N LYS A 210 14.02 26.92 13.99
CA LYS A 210 13.35 27.82 14.96
C LYS A 210 14.26 28.97 15.36
N THR A 211 13.68 30.16 15.43
CA THR A 211 14.34 31.39 15.85
C THR A 211 15.16 31.17 17.11
N ILE A 212 16.48 31.38 16.99
CA ILE A 212 17.41 31.37 18.12
C ILE A 212 17.08 32.62 18.94
N SER A 213 16.23 32.46 19.95
CA SER A 213 15.97 33.48 20.95
C SER A 213 17.12 33.41 21.95
N LYS A 214 17.83 34.52 22.11
CA LYS A 214 18.96 34.67 23.02
C LYS A 214 18.51 34.74 24.48
#